data_AF-A0A960P3V8-F1
#
_entry.id   AF-A0A960P3V8-F1
#
_cell.length_a   1.000
_cell.length_b   1.000
_cell.length_c   1.000
_cell.angle_alpha   90.00
_cell.angle_beta   90.00
_cell.angle_gamma   90.00
#
_symmetry.space_group_name_H-M   'P 1'
#
loop_
_entity.id
_entity.type
_entity.pdbx_description
1 polymer ?
#
loop_
_entity_poly.entity_id
_entity_poly.type
_entity_poly.pdbx_seq_one_letter_code
_entity_poly.pdbx_strand_id
1 'polypeptide(L)'
;MSREDPYSVDAAKQAEADGHLGEWVTSFLSSPGSDNEALAAQLAFAGASFVGPVRLALDDLHPLAGPADHDFEIPVPAREWDDEVDAMDESLARGWEPPPLLVSYREGHYVLEDGNHRHDALRRAGATHTWAIVAFWDEAARADFSARPEQGEPSPPH
;
A
#
# COMPACT_ATOMS: atom_id res chain seq x y z
N MET A 1 16.85 -21.09 10.38
CA MET A 1 15.53 -20.92 9.76
C MET A 1 15.13 -19.49 10.07
N SER A 2 15.37 -18.57 9.14
CA SER A 2 14.90 -17.20 9.31
C SER A 2 13.38 -17.28 9.41
N ARG A 3 12.83 -16.74 10.49
CA ARG A 3 11.38 -16.66 10.65
C ARG A 3 10.90 -15.79 9.49
N GLU A 4 10.19 -16.38 8.54
CA GLU A 4 9.62 -15.64 7.41
C GLU A 4 8.78 -14.50 8.00
N ASP A 5 9.01 -13.29 7.50
CA ASP A 5 8.27 -12.12 7.96
C ASP A 5 6.80 -12.32 7.57
N PRO A 6 5.88 -12.45 8.54
CA PRO A 6 4.47 -12.68 8.25
C PRO A 6 3.84 -11.55 7.45
N TYR A 7 4.48 -10.38 7.42
CA TYR A 7 4.01 -9.19 6.72
C TYR A 7 4.91 -8.81 5.54
N SER A 8 5.43 -9.81 4.84
CA SER A 8 6.16 -9.63 3.58
C SER A 8 5.24 -9.65 2.35
N VAL A 9 5.76 -9.19 1.21
CA VAL A 9 5.08 -9.31 -0.09
C VAL A 9 4.81 -10.77 -0.44
N ASP A 10 5.74 -11.68 -0.14
CA ASP A 10 5.56 -13.11 -0.43
C ASP A 10 4.51 -13.75 0.47
N ALA A 11 4.44 -13.38 1.75
CA ALA A 11 3.37 -13.81 2.63
C ALA A 11 2.00 -13.32 2.14
N ALA A 12 1.90 -12.07 1.65
CA ALA A 12 0.67 -11.54 1.09
C ALA A 12 0.27 -12.27 -0.21
N LYS A 13 1.21 -12.56 -1.11
CA LYS A 13 0.96 -13.37 -2.33
C LYS A 13 0.44 -14.76 -1.98
N GLN A 14 1.02 -15.38 -0.95
CA GLN A 14 0.57 -16.69 -0.48
C GLN A 14 -0.86 -16.61 0.10
N ALA A 15 -1.15 -15.58 0.90
CA ALA A 15 -2.49 -15.35 1.43
C ALA A 15 -3.54 -15.17 0.33
N GLU A 16 -3.22 -14.47 -0.76
CA GLU A 16 -4.11 -14.36 -1.93
C GLU A 16 -4.32 -15.70 -2.62
N ALA A 17 -3.24 -16.47 -2.84
CA ALA A 17 -3.33 -17.79 -3.46
C ALA A 17 -4.21 -18.76 -2.65
N ASP A 18 -4.20 -18.61 -1.32
CA ASP A 18 -4.99 -19.42 -0.39
C ASP A 18 -6.41 -18.85 -0.15
N GLY A 19 -6.74 -17.68 -0.72
CA GLY A 19 -8.04 -17.03 -0.55
C GLY A 19 -8.25 -16.36 0.82
N HIS A 20 -7.18 -16.07 1.56
CA HIS A 20 -7.18 -15.48 2.90
C HIS A 20 -6.58 -14.06 2.95
N LEU A 21 -6.48 -13.36 1.81
CA LEU A 21 -5.86 -12.02 1.76
C LEU A 21 -6.55 -11.01 2.70
N GLY A 22 -7.87 -11.06 2.85
CA GLY A 22 -8.59 -10.17 3.77
C GLY A 22 -8.23 -10.37 5.25
N GLU A 23 -7.98 -11.61 5.67
CA GLU A 23 -7.50 -11.93 7.02
C GLU A 23 -6.06 -11.42 7.21
N TRP A 24 -5.22 -11.62 6.19
CA TRP A 24 -3.85 -11.11 6.19
C TRP A 24 -3.82 -9.59 6.31
N VAL A 25 -4.64 -8.86 5.53
CA VAL A 25 -4.74 -7.39 5.58
C VAL A 25 -5.18 -6.93 6.97
N THR A 26 -6.23 -7.54 7.52
CA THR A 26 -6.72 -7.18 8.87
C THR A 26 -5.62 -7.39 9.93
N SER A 27 -4.91 -8.52 9.88
CA SER A 27 -3.79 -8.80 10.79
C SER A 27 -2.63 -7.83 10.61
N PHE A 28 -2.31 -7.45 9.37
CA PHE A 28 -1.23 -6.52 9.06
C PHE A 28 -1.55 -5.12 9.59
N LEU A 29 -2.77 -4.61 9.36
CA LEU A 29 -3.20 -3.30 9.83
C LEU A 29 -3.20 -3.19 11.36
N SER A 30 -3.52 -4.27 12.07
CA SER A 30 -3.42 -4.34 13.54
C SER A 30 -2.01 -4.65 14.06
N SER A 31 -1.01 -4.77 13.19
CA SER A 31 0.36 -5.04 13.60
C SER A 31 1.09 -3.75 13.99
N PRO A 32 2.15 -3.84 14.82
CA PRO A 32 3.00 -2.69 15.14
C PRO A 32 3.67 -2.02 13.92
N GLY A 33 3.65 -2.66 12.74
CA GLY A 33 4.23 -2.11 11.51
C GLY A 33 3.29 -1.22 10.70
N SER A 34 1.99 -1.21 11.01
CA SER A 34 0.98 -0.35 10.36
C SER A 34 0.22 0.49 11.39
N ASP A 35 -0.11 -0.08 12.56
CA ASP A 35 -0.80 0.59 13.66
C ASP A 35 -2.14 1.26 13.24
N ASN A 36 -2.88 0.60 12.36
CA ASN A 36 -4.08 1.13 11.71
C ASN A 36 -5.31 0.25 11.98
N GLU A 37 -5.52 -0.12 13.25
CA GLU A 37 -6.63 -0.96 13.71
C GLU A 37 -8.01 -0.38 13.33
N ALA A 38 -8.13 0.95 13.31
CA ALA A 38 -9.37 1.63 12.94
C ALA A 38 -9.73 1.41 11.47
N LEU A 39 -8.75 1.42 10.56
CA LEU A 39 -8.97 1.08 9.15
C LEU A 39 -9.33 -0.40 9.00
N ALA A 40 -8.63 -1.29 9.73
CA ALA A 40 -8.92 -2.72 9.72
C ALA A 40 -10.39 -3.00 10.09
N ALA A 41 -10.88 -2.36 11.16
CA ALA A 41 -12.26 -2.48 11.60
C ALA A 41 -13.27 -1.96 10.57
N GLN A 42 -12.96 -0.84 9.91
CA GLN A 42 -13.83 -0.25 8.89
C GLN A 42 -13.96 -1.15 7.65
N LEU A 43 -12.84 -1.68 7.15
CA LEU A 43 -12.82 -2.59 6.01
C LEU A 43 -13.57 -3.89 6.30
N ALA A 44 -13.37 -4.46 7.50
CA ALA A 44 -14.09 -5.65 7.94
C ALA A 44 -15.61 -5.39 8.06
N PHE A 45 -15.99 -4.25 8.65
CA PHE A 45 -17.40 -3.87 8.78
C PHE A 45 -18.08 -3.64 7.42
N ALA A 46 -17.37 -3.01 6.48
CA ALA A 46 -17.88 -2.77 5.13
C ALA A 46 -17.98 -4.04 4.27
N GLY A 47 -17.35 -5.15 4.70
CA GLY A 47 -17.24 -6.35 3.88
C GLY A 47 -16.36 -6.11 2.64
N ALA A 48 -15.31 -5.30 2.79
CA ALA A 48 -14.42 -4.95 1.69
C ALA A 48 -13.80 -6.20 1.06
N SER A 49 -13.66 -6.17 -0.26
CA SER A 49 -12.94 -7.20 -1.00
C SER A 49 -11.54 -6.72 -1.35
N PHE A 50 -10.62 -7.66 -1.58
CA PHE A 50 -9.22 -7.37 -1.85
C PHE A 50 -8.75 -8.04 -3.14
N VAL A 51 -7.69 -7.49 -3.73
CA VAL A 51 -6.89 -8.10 -4.80
C VAL A 51 -5.42 -7.73 -4.57
N GLY A 52 -4.52 -8.69 -4.78
CA GLY A 52 -3.08 -8.42 -4.88
C GLY A 52 -2.22 -9.40 -4.08
N PRO A 53 -0.96 -9.05 -3.76
CA PRO A 53 -0.30 -7.80 -4.13
C PRO A 53 -0.15 -7.62 -5.64
N VAL A 54 -0.48 -6.44 -6.15
CA VAL A 54 -0.24 -6.01 -7.53
C VAL A 54 0.88 -4.98 -7.56
N ARG A 55 1.56 -4.86 -8.71
CA ARG A 55 2.64 -3.87 -8.88
C ARG A 55 2.05 -2.58 -9.46
N LEU A 56 2.13 -1.49 -8.71
CA LEU A 56 1.61 -0.17 -9.11
C LEU A 56 2.74 0.84 -9.24
N ALA A 57 2.58 1.79 -10.17
CA ALA A 57 3.47 2.95 -10.24
C ALA A 57 3.25 3.85 -9.02
N LEU A 58 4.33 4.31 -8.39
CA LEU A 58 4.23 5.17 -7.20
C LEU A 58 3.56 6.52 -7.52
N ASP A 59 3.68 6.99 -8.75
CA ASP A 59 3.08 8.25 -9.23
C ASP A 59 1.56 8.13 -9.47
N ASP A 60 1.02 6.91 -9.58
CA ASP A 60 -0.42 6.67 -9.72
C ASP A 60 -1.14 6.62 -8.35
N LEU A 61 -0.38 6.61 -7.25
CA LEU A 61 -0.93 6.54 -5.90
C LEU A 61 -1.19 7.96 -5.38
N HIS A 62 -2.34 8.16 -4.75
CA HIS A 62 -2.74 9.40 -4.12
C HIS A 62 -2.62 9.27 -2.59
N PRO A 63 -1.53 9.77 -1.97
CA PRO A 63 -1.35 9.74 -0.52
C PRO A 63 -2.42 10.55 0.20
N LEU A 64 -2.99 9.96 1.26
CA LEU A 64 -3.88 10.69 2.16
C LEU A 64 -3.08 11.51 3.19
N ALA A 65 -1.94 10.98 3.63
CA ALA A 65 -1.10 11.61 4.65
C ALA A 65 0.23 12.08 4.06
N GLY A 66 0.73 13.18 4.61
CA GLY A 66 2.00 13.77 4.20
C GLY A 66 2.42 14.95 5.09
N PRO A 67 3.59 15.55 4.83
CA PRO A 67 4.10 16.64 5.64
C PRO A 67 3.18 17.89 5.51
N ALA A 68 2.95 18.55 6.64
CA ALA A 68 1.96 19.64 6.79
C ALA A 68 2.30 20.93 6.02
N ASP A 69 3.46 21.01 5.39
CA ASP A 69 3.84 22.08 4.47
C ASP A 69 3.27 21.89 3.05
N HIS A 70 2.61 20.76 2.80
CA HIS A 70 1.92 20.42 1.56
C HIS A 70 0.42 20.16 1.81
N ASP A 71 -0.37 20.13 0.73
CA ASP A 71 -1.83 19.96 0.77
C ASP A 71 -2.21 18.47 0.78
N PHE A 72 -2.16 17.85 1.96
CA PHE A 72 -2.60 16.48 2.22
C PHE A 72 -3.88 16.47 3.06
N GLU A 73 -4.72 15.45 2.88
CA GLU A 73 -5.95 15.28 3.67
C GLU A 73 -5.65 15.10 5.17
N ILE A 74 -4.55 14.40 5.47
CA ILE A 74 -4.04 14.14 6.81
C ILE A 74 -2.64 14.77 6.93
N PRO A 75 -2.55 16.06 7.29
CA PRO A 75 -1.25 16.71 7.47
C PRO A 75 -0.57 16.24 8.76
N VAL A 76 0.70 15.87 8.64
CA VAL A 76 1.58 15.44 9.74
C VAL A 76 2.68 16.50 9.95
N PRO A 77 3.06 16.85 11.19
CA PRO A 77 4.15 17.79 11.42
C PRO A 77 5.41 17.38 10.66
N ALA A 78 5.97 18.28 9.83
CA ALA A 78 7.06 17.95 8.90
C ALA A 78 8.28 17.29 9.57
N ARG A 79 8.61 17.71 10.80
CA ARG A 79 9.69 17.09 11.58
C ARG A 79 9.40 15.63 11.93
N GLU A 80 8.19 15.33 12.37
CA GLU A 80 7.78 13.96 12.73
C GLU A 80 7.77 13.07 11.46
N TRP A 81 7.29 13.64 10.35
CA TRP A 81 7.33 13.00 9.04
C TRP A 81 8.75 12.64 8.60
N ASP A 82 9.66 13.63 8.60
CA ASP A 82 11.04 13.42 8.15
C ASP A 82 11.80 12.46 9.06
N ASP A 83 11.62 12.55 10.39
CA ASP A 83 12.26 11.63 11.34
C ASP A 83 11.84 10.15 11.07
N GLU A 84 10.58 9.90 10.70
CA GLU A 84 10.10 8.55 10.32
C GLU A 84 10.59 8.10 8.94
N VAL A 85 10.53 8.98 7.93
CA VAL A 85 10.95 8.65 6.57
C VAL A 85 12.45 8.39 6.51
N ASP A 86 13.28 9.19 7.20
CA ASP A 86 14.73 9.00 7.25
C ASP A 86 15.10 7.64 7.88
N ALA A 87 14.38 7.21 8.92
CA ALA A 87 14.57 5.89 9.53
C ALA A 87 14.21 4.73 8.57
N MET A 88 13.20 4.94 7.72
CA MET A 88 12.84 3.99 6.65
C MET A 88 13.87 3.98 5.53
N ASP A 89 14.36 5.13 5.09
CA ASP A 89 15.41 5.26 4.07
C ASP A 89 16.69 4.52 4.49
N GLU A 90 17.12 4.67 5.74
CA GLU A 90 18.23 3.90 6.27
C GLU A 90 17.97 2.38 6.24
N SER A 91 16.75 1.97 6.53
CA SER A 91 16.37 0.55 6.55
C SER A 91 16.33 -0.03 5.14
N LEU A 92 15.80 0.71 4.17
CA LEU A 92 15.84 0.37 2.74
C LEU A 92 17.28 0.23 2.26
N ALA A 93 18.17 1.16 2.63
CA ALA A 93 19.59 1.08 2.29
C ALA A 93 20.30 -0.15 2.89
N ARG A 94 19.79 -0.69 4.00
CA ARG A 94 20.24 -1.95 4.62
C ARG A 94 19.61 -3.20 4.01
N GLY A 95 18.78 -3.06 2.98
CA GLY A 95 18.13 -4.16 2.28
C GLY A 95 16.83 -4.65 2.92
N TRP A 96 16.19 -3.82 3.76
CA TRP A 96 14.82 -4.09 4.19
C TRP A 96 13.87 -3.99 3.00
N GLU A 97 13.01 -4.99 2.84
CA GLU A 97 11.91 -4.95 1.87
C GLU A 97 10.63 -4.57 2.62
N PRO A 98 10.01 -3.43 2.31
CA PRO A 98 8.81 -3.01 3.02
C PRO A 98 7.64 -3.95 2.72
N PRO A 99 6.71 -4.13 3.67
CA PRO A 99 5.42 -4.75 3.39
C PRO A 99 4.72 -4.04 2.22
N PRO A 100 3.77 -4.71 1.52
CA PRO A 100 2.98 -4.05 0.51
C PRO A 100 2.20 -2.86 1.09
N LEU A 101 1.96 -1.85 0.27
CA LEU A 101 1.07 -0.74 0.61
C LEU A 101 -0.39 -1.20 0.59
N LEU A 102 -1.28 -0.50 1.29
CA LEU A 102 -2.73 -0.70 1.15
C LEU A 102 -3.34 0.50 0.45
N VAL A 103 -3.99 0.24 -0.67
CA VAL A 103 -4.69 1.28 -1.44
C VAL A 103 -6.16 0.93 -1.55
N SER A 104 -7.05 1.92 -1.48
CA SER A 104 -8.42 1.76 -1.94
C SER A 104 -8.53 2.21 -3.39
N TYR A 105 -9.37 1.51 -4.15
CA TYR A 105 -9.71 1.93 -5.49
C TYR A 105 -11.08 2.61 -5.47
N ARG A 106 -11.11 3.91 -5.81
CA ARG A 106 -12.34 4.71 -5.85
C ARG A 106 -12.32 5.67 -7.03
N GLU A 107 -13.41 5.70 -7.78
CA GLU A 107 -13.64 6.64 -8.89
C GLU A 107 -12.49 6.69 -9.93
N GLY A 108 -11.82 5.57 -10.20
CA GLY A 108 -10.71 5.54 -11.15
C GLY A 108 -9.32 5.83 -10.57
N HIS A 109 -9.21 6.08 -9.27
CA HIS A 109 -7.97 6.45 -8.59
C HIS A 109 -7.56 5.45 -7.51
N TYR A 110 -6.25 5.30 -7.31
CA TYR A 110 -5.69 4.57 -6.18
C TYR A 110 -5.40 5.55 -5.06
N VAL A 111 -6.14 5.42 -3.95
CA VAL A 111 -5.93 6.21 -2.75
C VAL A 111 -5.16 5.40 -1.73
N LEU A 112 -4.06 5.96 -1.23
CA LEU A 112 -3.17 5.27 -0.30
C LEU A 112 -3.70 5.40 1.13
N GLU A 113 -4.27 4.30 1.62
CA GLU A 113 -4.91 4.19 2.93
C GLU A 113 -3.87 3.90 4.03
N ASP A 114 -2.88 3.07 3.72
CA ASP A 114 -1.81 2.70 4.65
C ASP A 114 -0.43 2.63 3.96
N GLY A 115 0.58 3.11 4.67
CA GLY A 115 1.97 3.16 4.20
C GLY A 115 2.38 4.46 3.51
N ASN A 116 1.79 5.59 3.89
CA ASN A 116 2.14 6.92 3.37
C ASN A 116 3.63 7.28 3.60
N HIS A 117 4.21 7.02 4.78
CA HIS A 117 5.66 7.18 5.01
C HIS A 117 6.51 6.23 4.14
N ARG A 118 6.06 4.97 3.99
CA ARG A 118 6.74 3.98 3.13
C ARG A 118 6.74 4.41 1.67
N HIS A 119 5.64 4.99 1.19
CA HIS A 119 5.54 5.57 -0.14
C HIS A 119 6.55 6.69 -0.35
N ASP A 120 6.67 7.64 0.59
CA ASP A 120 7.64 8.73 0.49
C ASP A 120 9.09 8.21 0.52
N ALA A 121 9.42 7.30 1.46
CA ALA A 121 10.73 6.67 1.52
C ALA A 121 11.10 5.95 0.21
N LEU A 122 10.17 5.18 -0.37
CA LEU A 122 10.37 4.52 -1.66
C LEU A 122 10.62 5.53 -2.79
N ARG A 123 9.90 6.66 -2.81
CA ARG A 123 10.12 7.73 -3.81
C ARG A 123 11.47 8.39 -3.63
N ARG A 124 11.87 8.73 -2.40
CA ARG A 124 13.20 9.30 -2.08
C ARG A 124 14.33 8.36 -2.48
N ALA A 125 14.13 7.05 -2.29
CA ALA A 125 15.06 6.00 -2.73
C ALA A 125 15.09 5.80 -4.26
N GLY A 126 14.26 6.50 -5.04
CA GLY A 126 14.22 6.42 -6.51
C GLY A 126 13.46 5.22 -7.06
N ALA A 127 12.66 4.53 -6.24
CA ALA A 127 11.75 3.52 -6.75
C ALA A 127 10.68 4.17 -7.63
N THR A 128 10.25 3.46 -8.67
CA THR A 128 9.15 3.89 -9.56
C THR A 128 7.88 3.08 -9.34
N HIS A 129 8.02 1.91 -8.72
CA HIS A 129 6.93 0.96 -8.52
C HIS A 129 7.00 0.35 -7.14
N THR A 130 5.86 -0.06 -6.63
CA THR A 130 5.74 -0.78 -5.35
C THR A 130 4.71 -1.89 -5.46
N TRP A 131 4.76 -2.81 -4.49
CA TRP A 131 3.71 -3.80 -4.29
C TRP A 131 2.60 -3.19 -3.43
N ALA A 132 1.37 -3.31 -3.88
CA ALA A 132 0.20 -2.82 -3.17
C ALA A 132 -0.93 -3.84 -3.19
N ILE A 133 -1.71 -3.88 -2.12
CA ILE A 133 -2.98 -4.58 -2.06
C ILE A 133 -4.08 -3.56 -2.33
N VAL A 134 -4.99 -3.90 -3.25
CA VAL A 134 -6.12 -3.05 -3.62
C VAL A 134 -7.35 -3.50 -2.85
N ALA A 135 -7.90 -2.59 -2.05
CA ALA A 135 -9.16 -2.75 -1.33
C ALA A 135 -10.32 -2.12 -2.12
N PHE A 136 -11.44 -2.81 -2.15
CA PHE A 136 -12.69 -2.36 -2.76
C PHE A 136 -13.76 -2.32 -1.69
N TRP A 137 -14.28 -1.12 -1.42
CA TRP A 137 -15.33 -0.88 -0.43
C TRP A 137 -16.69 -1.43 -0.86
N ASP A 138 -16.89 -1.57 -2.18
CA ASP A 138 -18.09 -2.16 -2.76
C ASP A 138 -17.77 -2.90 -4.07
N GLU A 139 -18.74 -3.67 -4.54
CA GLU A 139 -18.62 -4.44 -5.78
C GLU A 139 -18.53 -3.55 -7.03
N ALA A 140 -19.08 -2.33 -7.00
CA ALA A 140 -19.03 -1.43 -8.14
C ALA A 140 -17.60 -0.94 -8.39
N ALA A 141 -16.86 -0.59 -7.34
CA ALA A 141 -15.44 -0.25 -7.41
C ALA A 141 -14.61 -1.43 -7.95
N ARG A 142 -14.90 -2.66 -7.50
CA ARG A 142 -14.22 -3.87 -8.00
C ARG A 142 -14.51 -4.13 -9.48
N ALA A 143 -15.76 -3.97 -9.89
CA ALA A 143 -16.16 -4.12 -11.28
C ALA A 143 -15.50 -3.07 -12.19
N ASP A 144 -15.44 -1.81 -11.76
CA ASP A 144 -14.76 -0.73 -12.49
C ASP A 144 -13.28 -1.03 -12.67
N PHE A 145 -12.58 -1.45 -11.60
CA PHE A 145 -11.20 -1.88 -11.67
C PHE A 145 -10.98 -3.02 -12.67
N SER A 146 -11.86 -4.02 -12.65
CA SER A 146 -11.78 -5.20 -13.53
C SER A 146 -12.11 -4.87 -15.00
N ALA A 147 -12.85 -3.79 -15.25
CA ALA A 147 -13.21 -3.34 -16.58
C ALA A 147 -12.13 -2.47 -17.23
N ARG A 148 -11.10 -2.04 -16.49
CA ARG A 148 -10.00 -1.26 -17.07
C ARG A 148 -9.19 -2.14 -18.02
N PRO A 149 -8.88 -1.66 -19.24
CA PRO A 149 -7.83 -2.28 -20.03
C PRO A 149 -6.52 -2.17 -19.26
N GLU A 150 -5.73 -3.25 -19.23
CA GLU A 150 -4.40 -3.25 -18.65
C GLU A 150 -3.63 -2.03 -19.20
N GLN A 151 -3.29 -1.08 -18.32
CA GLN A 151 -2.49 0.07 -18.70
C GLN A 151 -1.13 -0.48 -19.14
N GLY A 152 -0.84 -0.29 -20.42
CA GLY A 152 0.12 -1.08 -21.19
C GLY A 152 1.52 -1.22 -20.58
N GLU A 153 2.09 -2.41 -20.76
CA GLU A 153 3.53 -2.58 -20.82
C GLU A 153 4.13 -1.49 -21.76
N PRO A 154 5.22 -0.81 -21.38
CA PRO A 154 5.90 0.08 -22.31
C PRO A 154 6.36 -0.74 -23.52
N SER A 155 5.84 -0.41 -24.70
CA SER A 155 6.33 -0.94 -25.97
C SER A 155 7.84 -0.72 -26.07
N PRO A 156 8.65 -1.73 -26.41
CA PRO A 156 10.09 -1.55 -26.54
C PRO A 156 10.39 -0.58 -27.70
N PRO A 157 11.41 0.29 -27.57
CA PRO A 157 11.79 1.19 -28.66
C PRO A 157 12.30 0.38 -29.86
N HIS A 158 11.80 0.73 -31.04
CA HIS A 158 12.27 0.26 -32.35
C HIS A 158 13.66 0.81 -32.70
#